data_AF-A0A1G1A625-F1
#
_entry.id   AF-A0A1G1A625-F1
#
_cell.length_a   1.000
_cell.length_b   1.000
_cell.length_c   1.000
_cell.angle_alpha   90.00
_cell.angle_beta   90.00
_cell.angle_gamma   90.00
#
_symmetry.space_group_name_H-M   'P 1'
#
loop_
_entity.id
_entity.type
_entity.pdbx_description
1 polymer ?
#
loop_
_entity_poly.entity_id
_entity_poly.type
_entity_poly.pdbx_seq_one_letter_code
_entity_poly.pdbx_strand_id
1 'polypeptide(L)'
;MIESRPHAIVPTVLLVEDNPDELSADCRIIGSRFPVLSATCGSDALYSARQALPTVIVLDVMMPGRMNGFDFLHELSTDPLTRDIPVIFLSAANRTRYLSFNIREIGRRFGNEPVAFLEKPASPERLLQAVTEASVDALARSPHKGHTPDDIHHSPIQARQKMFRHSRQTFVGIGWGRLQSFF
;
A
#
# COMPACT_ATOMS: atom_id res chain seq x y z
N MET A 1 -28.15 -6.01 29.97
CA MET A 1 -26.73 -6.19 29.66
C MET A 1 -26.62 -6.23 28.16
N ILE A 2 -26.03 -5.21 27.54
CA ILE A 2 -25.83 -5.18 26.08
C ILE A 2 -24.52 -5.95 25.87
N GLU A 3 -24.60 -7.14 25.28
CA GLU A 3 -23.41 -7.85 24.80
C GLU A 3 -22.78 -7.03 23.68
N SER A 4 -21.62 -6.44 23.96
CA SER A 4 -20.76 -5.82 22.96
C SER A 4 -20.40 -6.91 21.94
N ARG A 5 -20.99 -6.86 20.74
CA ARG A 5 -20.56 -7.72 19.64
C ARG A 5 -19.05 -7.51 19.46
N PRO A 6 -18.23 -8.58 19.38
CA PRO A 6 -16.84 -8.40 19.02
C PRO A 6 -16.82 -7.66 17.68
N HIS A 7 -16.22 -6.47 17.65
CA HIS A 7 -16.04 -5.73 16.42
C HIS A 7 -15.26 -6.65 15.46
N ALA A 8 -15.85 -6.95 14.31
CA ALA A 8 -15.18 -7.74 13.29
C ALA A 8 -13.89 -7.01 12.93
N ILE A 9 -12.75 -7.69 13.13
CA ILE A 9 -11.45 -7.18 12.78
C ILE A 9 -11.43 -6.98 11.26
N VAL A 10 -11.23 -5.74 10.81
CA VAL A 10 -11.19 -5.43 9.38
C VAL A 10 -9.72 -5.43 8.94
N PRO A 11 -9.31 -6.32 8.01
CA PRO A 11 -7.94 -6.35 7.50
C PRO A 11 -7.59 -5.01 6.85
N THR A 12 -6.48 -4.40 7.28
CA THR A 12 -5.96 -3.17 6.67
C THR A 12 -4.85 -3.52 5.69
N VAL A 13 -4.88 -2.93 4.50
CA VAL A 13 -3.90 -3.14 3.43
C VAL A 13 -2.97 -1.93 3.34
N LEU A 14 -1.66 -2.15 3.27
CA LEU A 14 -0.71 -1.12 2.86
C LEU A 14 -0.34 -1.35 1.39
N LEU A 15 -0.68 -0.42 0.52
CA LEU A 15 -0.31 -0.41 -0.88
C LEU A 15 0.93 0.48 -1.10
N VAL A 16 1.94 -0.05 -1.79
CA VAL A 16 3.20 0.63 -2.06
C VAL A 16 3.43 0.69 -3.57
N GLU A 17 3.34 1.90 -4.13
CA GLU A 17 3.34 2.13 -5.58
C GLU A 17 3.82 3.57 -5.87
N ASP A 18 4.87 3.73 -6.66
CA ASP A 18 5.48 5.04 -6.93
C ASP A 18 4.77 5.82 -8.05
N ASN A 19 4.08 5.14 -8.96
CA ASN A 19 3.28 5.77 -10.00
C ASN A 19 1.92 6.21 -9.41
N PRO A 20 1.62 7.52 -9.34
CA PRO A 20 0.39 8.02 -8.70
C PRO A 20 -0.90 7.58 -9.41
N ASP A 21 -0.85 7.32 -10.72
CA ASP A 21 -2.02 6.89 -11.50
C ASP A 21 -2.32 5.42 -11.23
N GLU A 22 -1.30 4.57 -11.19
CA GLU A 22 -1.41 3.16 -10.83
C GLU A 22 -1.83 3.01 -9.37
N LEU A 23 -1.21 3.78 -8.46
CA LEU A 23 -1.58 3.82 -7.04
C LEU A 23 -3.06 4.16 -6.87
N SER A 24 -3.54 5.17 -7.60
CA SER A 24 -4.95 5.59 -7.54
C SER A 24 -5.90 4.53 -8.08
N ALA A 25 -5.50 3.81 -9.13
CA ALA A 25 -6.29 2.71 -9.69
C ALA A 25 -6.38 1.53 -8.71
N ASP A 26 -5.25 1.08 -8.18
CA ASP A 26 -5.15 -0.04 -7.26
C ASP A 26 -5.81 0.27 -5.91
N CYS A 27 -5.67 1.50 -5.39
CA CYS A 27 -6.41 1.97 -4.22
C CYS A 27 -7.93 1.87 -4.42
N ARG A 28 -8.46 2.19 -5.61
CA ARG A 28 -9.91 2.07 -5.88
C ARG A 28 -10.36 0.61 -5.88
N ILE A 29 -9.57 -0.27 -6.48
CA ILE A 29 -9.87 -1.70 -6.54
C ILE A 29 -9.88 -2.28 -5.12
N ILE A 30 -8.78 -2.13 -4.38
CA ILE A 30 -8.63 -2.70 -3.02
C ILE A 30 -9.59 -2.02 -2.04
N GLY A 31 -9.73 -0.69 -2.16
CA GLY A 31 -10.60 0.15 -1.34
C GLY A 31 -12.10 -0.18 -1.44
N SER A 32 -12.51 -0.93 -2.46
CA SER A 32 -13.89 -1.44 -2.56
C SER A 32 -14.22 -2.49 -1.49
N ARG A 33 -13.22 -3.10 -0.85
CA ARG A 33 -13.39 -4.18 0.13
C ARG A 33 -12.57 -4.01 1.41
N PHE A 34 -11.44 -3.33 1.34
CA PHE A 34 -10.50 -3.20 2.46
C PHE A 34 -10.13 -1.74 2.71
N PRO A 35 -9.92 -1.31 3.96
CA PRO A 35 -9.19 -0.10 4.27
C PRO A 35 -7.78 -0.13 3.65
N VAL A 36 -7.41 0.95 2.98
CA VAL A 36 -6.11 1.07 2.29
C VAL A 36 -5.31 2.23 2.89
N LEU A 37 -4.11 1.91 3.35
CA LEU A 37 -3.01 2.84 3.53
C LEU A 37 -2.16 2.84 2.26
N SER A 38 -1.58 3.97 1.90
CA SER A 38 -0.75 4.06 0.69
C SER A 38 0.58 4.76 0.94
N ALA A 39 1.60 4.34 0.21
CA ALA A 39 2.92 4.95 0.20
C ALA A 39 3.47 4.97 -1.23
N THR A 40 4.13 6.07 -1.61
CA THR A 40 4.73 6.23 -2.94
C THR A 40 6.23 5.95 -2.96
N CYS A 41 6.79 5.55 -1.81
CA CYS A 41 8.18 5.17 -1.71
C CYS A 41 8.37 4.21 -0.54
N GLY A 42 9.44 3.42 -0.61
CA GLY A 42 9.68 2.40 0.39
C GLY A 42 9.94 2.95 1.81
N SER A 43 10.56 4.13 1.97
CA SER A 43 10.83 4.68 3.31
C SER A 43 9.54 5.04 4.05
N ASP A 44 8.60 5.67 3.35
CA ASP A 44 7.28 6.00 3.89
C ASP A 44 6.46 4.73 4.13
N ALA A 45 6.63 3.72 3.29
CA ALA A 45 6.00 2.41 3.47
C ALA A 45 6.53 1.70 4.73
N LEU A 46 7.85 1.70 5.00
CA LEU A 46 8.41 1.09 6.21
C LEU A 46 7.94 1.80 7.47
N TYR A 47 7.91 3.13 7.43
CA TYR A 47 7.34 3.93 8.53
C TYR A 47 5.87 3.55 8.76
N SER A 48 5.06 3.51 7.70
CA SER A 48 3.64 3.17 7.78
C SER A 48 3.42 1.73 8.28
N ALA A 49 4.23 0.78 7.81
CA ALA A 49 4.15 -0.62 8.23
C ALA A 49 4.41 -0.78 9.73
N ARG A 50 5.39 -0.04 10.29
CA ARG A 50 5.70 -0.07 11.73
C ARG A 50 4.62 0.58 12.59
N GLN A 51 4.04 1.69 12.13
CA GLN A 51 3.04 2.43 12.90
C GLN A 51 1.66 1.76 12.87
N ALA A 52 1.27 1.25 11.71
CA ALA A 52 -0.08 0.80 11.45
C ALA A 52 -0.19 -0.71 11.24
N LEU A 53 0.90 -1.48 11.45
CA LEU A 53 0.94 -2.95 11.43
C LEU A 53 -0.10 -3.59 10.48
N PRO A 54 -0.03 -3.29 9.17
CA PRO A 54 -1.06 -3.70 8.23
C PRO A 54 -1.16 -5.23 8.20
N THR A 55 -2.35 -5.73 7.90
CA THR A 55 -2.60 -7.16 7.80
C THR A 55 -1.91 -7.77 6.59
N VAL A 56 -1.75 -6.99 5.52
CA VAL A 56 -1.04 -7.38 4.29
C VAL A 56 -0.45 -6.15 3.62
N ILE A 57 0.69 -6.34 2.95
CA ILE A 57 1.32 -5.34 2.10
C ILE A 57 1.20 -5.77 0.64
N VAL A 58 0.75 -4.86 -0.22
CA VAL A 58 0.83 -4.99 -1.68
C VAL A 58 1.94 -4.07 -2.16
N LEU A 59 2.95 -4.61 -2.83
CA LEU A 59 4.19 -3.92 -3.17
C LEU A 59 4.44 -4.00 -4.68
N ASP A 60 4.60 -2.84 -5.33
CA ASP A 60 5.32 -2.83 -6.60
C ASP A 60 6.81 -2.99 -6.35
N VAL A 61 7.39 -3.97 -7.03
CA VAL A 61 8.81 -4.30 -6.98
C VAL A 61 9.62 -3.31 -7.82
N MET A 62 9.01 -2.74 -8.86
CA MET A 62 9.64 -1.87 -9.87
C MET A 62 9.76 -0.41 -9.45
N MET A 63 9.75 -0.12 -8.14
CA MET A 63 9.92 1.24 -7.67
C MET A 63 11.33 1.78 -7.99
N PRO A 64 11.45 2.92 -8.69
CA PRO A 64 12.69 3.63 -8.87
C PRO A 64 13.11 4.32 -7.56
N GLY A 65 14.41 4.55 -7.39
CA GLY A 65 14.95 5.33 -6.28
C GLY A 65 15.99 4.59 -5.45
N ARG A 66 16.16 5.03 -4.19
CA ARG A 66 17.19 4.52 -3.27
C ARG A 66 16.86 3.15 -2.66
N MET A 67 15.59 2.77 -2.64
CA MET A 67 15.12 1.53 -2.06
C MET A 67 14.10 0.89 -3.00
N ASN A 68 14.45 -0.23 -3.60
CA ASN A 68 13.54 -1.00 -4.46
C ASN A 68 12.69 -1.98 -3.61
N GLY A 69 11.80 -2.74 -4.26
CA GLY A 69 10.92 -3.68 -3.55
C GLY A 69 11.65 -4.80 -2.80
N PHE A 70 12.85 -5.21 -3.23
CA PHE A 70 13.63 -6.23 -2.53
C PHE A 70 14.33 -5.68 -1.29
N ASP A 71 14.88 -4.48 -1.38
CA ASP A 71 15.47 -3.79 -0.23
C ASP A 71 14.40 -3.55 0.84
N PHE A 72 13.20 -3.12 0.42
CA PHE A 72 12.03 -2.98 1.29
C PHE A 72 11.65 -4.31 1.98
N LEU A 73 11.63 -5.41 1.22
CA LEU A 73 11.32 -6.74 1.75
C LEU A 73 12.36 -7.19 2.79
N HIS A 74 13.64 -6.88 2.54
CA HIS A 74 14.72 -7.16 3.48
C HIS A 74 14.55 -6.38 4.78
N GLU A 75 14.34 -5.07 4.70
CA GLU A 75 14.13 -4.20 5.87
C GLU A 75 12.88 -4.60 6.68
N LEU A 76 11.81 -5.08 6.01
CA LEU A 76 10.66 -5.64 6.71
C LEU A 76 11.04 -6.89 7.52
N SER A 77 11.87 -7.77 6.95
CA SER A 77 12.23 -9.05 7.55
C SER A 77 13.13 -8.93 8.78
N THR A 78 13.91 -7.85 8.88
CA THR A 78 14.83 -7.60 9.99
C THR A 78 14.13 -7.04 11.22
N ASP A 79 12.93 -6.47 11.06
CA ASP A 79 12.15 -5.87 12.14
C ASP A 79 11.13 -6.86 12.74
N PRO A 80 11.23 -7.20 14.04
CA PRO A 80 10.31 -8.11 14.72
C PRO A 80 8.83 -7.75 14.64
N LEU A 81 8.50 -6.46 14.50
CA LEU A 81 7.12 -5.98 14.42
C LEU A 81 6.50 -6.26 13.05
N THR A 82 7.31 -6.18 11.99
CA THR A 82 6.83 -6.21 10.61
C THR A 82 7.19 -7.47 9.85
N ARG A 83 8.14 -8.28 10.33
CA ARG A 83 8.65 -9.46 9.60
C ARG A 83 7.60 -10.49 9.23
N ASP A 84 6.54 -10.62 10.02
CA ASP A 84 5.46 -11.60 9.76
C ASP A 84 4.33 -11.04 8.89
N ILE A 85 4.40 -9.77 8.46
CA ILE A 85 3.38 -9.18 7.60
C ILE A 85 3.54 -9.77 6.19
N PRO A 86 2.53 -10.45 5.65
CA PRO A 86 2.63 -11.04 4.31
C PRO A 86 2.75 -9.94 3.25
N VAL A 87 3.61 -10.18 2.27
CA VAL A 87 3.85 -9.29 1.13
C VAL A 87 3.38 -9.95 -0.16
N ILE A 88 2.53 -9.26 -0.89
CA ILE A 88 2.11 -9.58 -2.26
C ILE A 88 2.90 -8.69 -3.21
N PHE A 89 3.56 -9.28 -4.19
CA PHE A 89 4.18 -8.53 -5.27
C PHE A 89 3.14 -8.26 -6.37
N LEU A 90 3.02 -7.01 -6.78
CA LEU A 90 2.18 -6.56 -7.89
C LEU A 90 3.04 -5.76 -8.85
N SER A 91 3.47 -6.36 -9.96
CA SER A 91 4.52 -5.76 -10.77
C SER A 91 4.34 -5.99 -12.27
N ALA A 92 4.76 -5.02 -13.10
CA ALA A 92 4.74 -5.08 -14.56
C ALA A 92 5.81 -5.99 -15.18
N ALA A 93 6.33 -6.95 -14.40
CA ALA A 93 7.49 -7.72 -14.79
C ALA A 93 7.26 -8.46 -16.11
N ASN A 94 8.01 -8.07 -17.15
CA ASN A 94 8.47 -9.09 -18.07
C ASN A 94 9.31 -10.07 -17.24
N ARG A 95 9.08 -11.34 -17.50
CA ARG A 95 9.83 -12.42 -16.90
C ARG A 95 11.36 -12.15 -17.00
N THR A 96 11.87 -11.56 -18.07
CA THR A 96 13.30 -11.45 -18.40
C THR A 96 14.23 -10.75 -17.37
N ARG A 97 13.79 -9.82 -16.49
CA ARG A 97 14.70 -9.13 -15.55
C ARG A 97 14.72 -9.66 -14.11
N TYR A 98 13.62 -10.27 -13.66
CA TYR A 98 13.46 -10.80 -12.29
C TYR A 98 13.26 -12.32 -12.24
N LEU A 99 13.12 -12.98 -13.40
CA LEU A 99 12.94 -14.44 -13.55
C LEU A 99 13.99 -15.32 -12.89
N SER A 100 15.18 -14.79 -12.62
CA SER A 100 16.23 -15.61 -12.01
C SER A 100 15.80 -16.07 -10.62
N PHE A 101 15.05 -15.24 -9.90
CA PHE A 101 14.61 -15.54 -8.54
C PHE A 101 13.20 -16.15 -8.56
N ASN A 102 13.12 -17.45 -8.24
CA ASN A 102 11.84 -17.98 -7.79
C ASN A 102 11.51 -17.43 -6.38
N ILE A 103 10.24 -17.48 -5.99
CA ILE A 103 9.73 -16.96 -4.72
C ILE A 103 10.57 -17.44 -3.51
N ARG A 104 11.00 -18.71 -3.50
CA ARG A 104 11.86 -19.27 -2.43
C ARG A 104 13.25 -18.65 -2.40
N GLU A 105 13.82 -18.33 -3.56
CA GLU A 105 15.11 -17.66 -3.65
C GLU A 105 15.04 -16.22 -3.14
N ILE A 106 13.92 -15.53 -3.40
CA ILE A 106 13.63 -14.23 -2.79
C ILE A 106 13.62 -14.36 -1.27
N GLY A 107 12.87 -15.35 -0.73
CA GLY A 107 12.83 -15.60 0.71
C GLY A 107 14.21 -15.88 1.31
N ARG A 108 15.02 -16.72 0.67
CA ARG A 108 16.39 -17.01 1.14
C ARG A 108 17.30 -15.78 1.13
N ARG A 109 17.18 -14.93 0.11
CA ARG A 109 18.09 -13.80 -0.09
C ARG A 109 17.69 -12.56 0.71
N PHE A 110 16.40 -12.32 0.86
CA PHE A 110 15.85 -11.11 1.44
C PHE A 110 15.08 -11.36 2.74
N GLY A 111 15.09 -12.60 3.27
CA GLY A 111 14.55 -12.93 4.59
C GLY A 111 13.03 -13.09 4.64
N ASN A 112 12.30 -12.68 3.60
CA ASN A 112 10.85 -12.85 3.50
C ASN A 112 10.44 -13.38 2.12
N GLU A 113 9.60 -14.40 2.13
CA GLU A 113 9.04 -15.01 0.92
C GLU A 113 7.71 -14.31 0.58
N PRO A 114 7.58 -13.64 -0.59
CA PRO A 114 6.30 -13.10 -1.00
C PRO A 114 5.25 -14.21 -1.09
N VAL A 115 4.06 -13.97 -0.53
CA VAL A 115 3.00 -14.98 -0.49
C VAL A 115 2.26 -15.12 -1.81
N ALA A 116 2.35 -14.11 -2.68
CA ALA A 116 1.82 -14.13 -4.03
C ALA A 116 2.58 -13.17 -4.95
N PHE A 117 2.53 -13.47 -6.25
CA PHE A 117 3.02 -12.62 -7.33
C PHE A 117 1.89 -12.40 -8.33
N LEU A 118 1.58 -11.13 -8.60
CA LEU A 118 0.61 -10.70 -9.59
C LEU A 118 1.32 -9.86 -10.67
N GLU A 119 1.14 -10.26 -11.92
CA GLU A 119 1.65 -9.51 -13.07
C GLU A 119 0.67 -8.40 -13.43
N LYS A 120 1.17 -7.17 -13.65
CA LYS A 120 0.36 -6.07 -14.17
C LYS A 120 0.17 -6.24 -15.69
N PRO A 121 -1.04 -6.02 -16.23
CA PRO A 121 -2.25 -5.63 -15.51
C PRO A 121 -2.91 -6.83 -14.81
N ALA A 122 -3.09 -6.73 -13.49
CA ALA A 122 -3.84 -7.71 -12.74
C ALA A 122 -5.35 -7.40 -12.85
N SER A 123 -6.19 -8.42 -12.97
CA SER A 123 -7.64 -8.19 -12.90
C SER A 123 -8.04 -7.75 -11.48
N PRO A 124 -9.08 -6.91 -11.33
CA PRO A 124 -9.58 -6.50 -10.01
C PRO A 124 -9.90 -7.69 -9.10
N GLU A 125 -10.50 -8.74 -9.66
CA GLU A 125 -10.89 -9.95 -8.94
C GLU A 125 -9.65 -10.68 -8.43
N ARG A 126 -8.60 -10.80 -9.27
CA ARG A 126 -7.38 -11.51 -8.90
C ARG A 126 -6.61 -10.78 -7.80
N LEU A 127 -6.56 -9.44 -7.85
CA LEU A 127 -5.96 -8.60 -6.81
C LEU A 127 -6.71 -8.72 -5.49
N LEU A 128 -8.04 -8.58 -5.53
CA LEU A 128 -8.90 -8.72 -4.34
C LEU A 128 -8.82 -10.13 -3.74
N GLN A 129 -8.74 -11.17 -4.58
CA GLN A 129 -8.58 -12.54 -4.13
C GLN A 129 -7.25 -12.72 -3.39
N ALA A 130 -6.13 -12.27 -3.96
CA ALA A 130 -4.82 -12.40 -3.32
C ALA A 130 -4.79 -11.68 -1.95
N VAL A 131 -5.32 -10.47 -1.89
CA VAL A 131 -5.42 -9.69 -0.64
C VAL A 131 -6.30 -10.42 0.39
N THR A 132 -7.42 -11.01 -0.05
CA THR A 132 -8.31 -11.77 0.84
C THR A 132 -7.59 -13.00 1.42
N GLU A 133 -6.96 -13.81 0.57
CA GLU A 133 -6.26 -15.03 0.96
C GLU A 133 -5.12 -14.71 1.95
N ALA A 134 -4.29 -13.72 1.63
CA ALA A 134 -3.20 -13.29 2.49
C ALA A 134 -3.70 -12.73 3.84
N SER A 135 -4.82 -11.99 3.82
CA SER A 135 -5.41 -11.43 5.05
C SER A 135 -5.96 -12.51 5.98
N VAL A 136 -6.67 -13.51 5.43
CA VAL A 136 -7.21 -14.64 6.20
C VAL A 136 -6.06 -15.42 6.86
N ASP A 137 -5.03 -15.72 6.09
CA ASP A 137 -3.85 -16.45 6.56
C ASP A 137 -3.06 -15.67 7.63
N ALA A 138 -2.89 -14.36 7.47
CA ALA A 138 -2.27 -13.51 8.48
C ALA A 138 -3.05 -13.47 9.80
N LEU A 139 -4.37 -13.31 9.73
CA LEU A 139 -5.23 -13.27 10.91
C LEU A 139 -5.29 -14.62 11.63
N ALA A 140 -5.23 -15.74 10.88
CA ALA A 140 -5.16 -17.08 11.47
C ALA A 140 -3.86 -17.31 12.25
N ARG A 141 -2.73 -16.74 11.79
CA ARG A 141 -1.44 -16.82 12.49
C ARG A 141 -1.28 -15.84 13.66
N SER A 142 -2.06 -14.76 13.69
CA SER A 142 -1.92 -13.70 14.69
C SER A 142 -3.25 -12.97 14.91
N PRO A 143 -4.15 -13.52 15.76
CA PRO A 143 -5.52 -13.01 15.91
C PRO A 143 -5.62 -11.58 16.48
N HIS A 144 -4.52 -11.00 16.97
CA HIS A 144 -4.49 -9.66 17.58
C HIS A 144 -4.01 -8.52 16.65
N LYS A 145 -3.60 -8.79 15.39
CA LYS A 145 -2.94 -7.78 14.52
C LYS A 145 -3.86 -6.94 13.64
N GLY A 146 -5.18 -7.14 13.65
CA GLY A 146 -6.06 -6.34 12.80
C GLY A 146 -6.67 -5.14 13.52
N HIS A 147 -7.00 -4.11 12.73
CA HIS A 147 -7.48 -2.82 13.22
C HIS A 147 -9.00 -2.85 13.37
N THR A 148 -9.52 -2.16 14.39
CA THR A 148 -10.95 -1.88 14.45
C THR A 148 -11.28 -0.72 13.48
N PRO A 149 -12.52 -0.63 12.98
CA PRO A 149 -12.93 0.48 12.12
C PRO A 149 -12.65 1.88 12.69
N ASP A 150 -12.67 2.03 14.02
CA ASP A 150 -12.45 3.31 14.70
C ASP A 150 -10.97 3.74 14.72
N ASP A 151 -10.04 2.78 14.74
CA ASP A 151 -8.59 3.04 14.73
C ASP A 151 -8.12 3.68 13.41
N ILE A 152 -8.86 3.44 12.33
CA ILE A 152 -8.49 3.87 10.97
C ILE A 152 -8.81 5.35 10.75
N HIS A 153 -9.87 5.88 11.38
CA HIS A 153 -10.31 7.27 11.22
C HIS A 153 -9.43 8.30 11.94
N HIS A 154 -8.53 7.87 12.83
CA HIS A 154 -7.68 8.76 13.64
C HIS A 154 -6.17 8.64 13.34
N SER A 155 -5.78 7.88 12.32
CA SER A 155 -4.36 7.77 11.96
C SER A 155 -3.81 9.11 11.42
N PRO A 156 -2.69 9.64 11.95
CA PRO A 156 -2.01 10.84 11.45
C PRO A 156 -1.62 10.76 9.96
N ILE A 157 -1.57 9.54 9.42
CA ILE A 157 -1.18 9.24 8.04
C ILE A 157 -2.25 9.74 7.05
N GLN A 158 -3.54 9.55 7.33
CA GLN A 158 -4.62 10.06 6.46
C GLN A 158 -4.67 11.60 6.46
N ALA A 159 -4.32 12.24 7.58
CA ALA A 159 -4.28 13.70 7.68
C ALA A 159 -3.24 14.30 6.74
N ARG A 160 -2.04 13.69 6.65
CA ARG A 160 -0.99 14.11 5.71
C ARG A 160 -1.36 13.83 4.25
N GLN A 161 -2.04 12.72 3.97
CA GLN A 161 -2.51 12.39 2.62
C GLN A 161 -3.65 13.30 2.12
N LYS A 162 -4.59 13.70 3.01
CA LYS A 162 -5.63 14.70 2.70
C LYS A 162 -5.03 16.10 2.45
N MET A 163 -3.93 16.43 3.11
CA MET A 163 -3.23 17.70 2.98
C MET A 163 -2.52 17.84 1.61
N PHE A 164 -2.01 16.74 1.05
CA PHE A 164 -1.44 16.72 -0.31
C PHE A 164 -2.48 16.86 -1.44
N ARG A 165 -3.75 16.50 -1.21
CA ARG A 165 -4.85 16.76 -2.17
C ARG A 165 -5.22 18.24 -2.29
N HIS A 166 -4.83 19.10 -1.35
CA HIS A 166 -5.22 20.52 -1.33
C HIS A 166 -4.11 21.49 -1.78
N SER A 167 -2.90 21.04 -2.13
CA SER A 167 -1.80 21.95 -2.54
C SER A 167 -1.66 22.18 -4.06
N ARG A 168 -2.63 21.75 -4.88
CA ARG A 168 -2.72 22.14 -6.31
C ARG A 168 -3.93 23.03 -6.61
N GLN A 169 -4.06 24.14 -5.88
CA GLN A 169 -4.77 25.33 -6.37
C GLN A 169 -4.00 26.58 -5.93
N THR A 170 -2.87 26.84 -6.57
CA THR A 170 -2.25 28.18 -6.58
C THR A 170 -2.39 28.76 -7.97
N PHE A 171 -3.36 29.66 -8.11
CA PHE A 171 -3.23 30.95 -8.79
C PHE A 171 -2.20 31.03 -9.93
N VAL A 172 -2.67 31.10 -11.18
CA VAL A 172 -1.95 31.79 -12.26
C VAL A 172 -2.82 32.96 -12.68
N GLY A 173 -2.48 34.14 -12.17
CA GLY A 173 -2.99 35.41 -12.65
C GLY A 173 -1.84 36.23 -13.21
N ILE A 174 -1.77 36.39 -14.54
CA ILE A 174 -1.20 37.51 -15.31
C ILE A 174 -1.92 37.39 -16.68
N GLY A 175 -2.71 38.31 -17.21
CA GLY A 175 -2.66 39.76 -17.17
C GLY A 175 -2.39 40.26 -18.60
N TRP A 176 -3.44 40.67 -19.32
CA TRP A 176 -3.34 41.59 -20.46
C TRP A 176 -4.43 42.67 -20.31
N GLY A 177 -4.00 43.89 -19.98
CA GLY A 177 -4.77 45.12 -20.27
C GLY A 177 -4.78 45.34 -21.79
N ARG A 178 -5.58 46.21 -22.41
CA ARG A 178 -6.36 47.42 -22.08
C ARG A 178 -7.56 47.40 -23.06
N LEU A 179 -8.68 48.07 -22.83
CA LEU A 179 -8.85 49.50 -23.10
C LEU A 179 -10.16 49.98 -22.47
N GLN A 180 -10.08 51.14 -21.82
CA GLN A 180 -11.21 51.97 -21.43
C GLN A 180 -11.86 52.58 -22.67
N SER A 181 -13.17 52.81 -22.63
CA SER A 181 -13.77 54.12 -22.89
C SER A 181 -15.17 54.17 -22.29
N PHE A 182 -15.44 55.29 -21.61
CA PHE A 182 -16.66 55.67 -20.94
C PHE A 182 -17.70 56.24 -21.93
N PHE A 183 -18.96 56.20 -21.48
CA PHE A 183 -20.22 56.75 -22.01
C PHE A 183 -21.00 55.87 -22.99
#